data_AF-A0A075MVI6-F1
#
_entry.id   AF-A0A075MVI6-F1
#
_cell.length_a   1.000
_cell.length_b   1.000
_cell.length_c   1.000
_cell.angle_alpha   90.00
_cell.angle_beta   90.00
_cell.angle_gamma   90.00
#
_symmetry.space_group_name_H-M   'P 1'
#
loop_
_entity.id
_entity.type
_entity.pdbx_description
1 polymer ?
#
loop_
_entity_poly.entity_id
_entity_poly.type
_entity_poly.pdbx_seq_one_letter_code
_entity_poly.pdbx_strand_id
1 'polypeptide(L)'
;MAEQFIEVGDILRELTRLLGKNLSRDLPDTPIQQSINTIFQLHNAHRYQERNYHIAILQFLVRNLLDIEKHDQKLLKKYRRIIRDSLDVNKYYGARFEVATASTLIRNKCNFERVIETTTPTPDFVIHEVSDVFLECGSTHLSNPRPKDFEYKIISEAKEKGRKTYCNHKTVLLLDISNILHHAIRFNMPIHARLEAITEKAVGSTKFGSLLLFDYIIDSKTHQYSHSYLRKDNSDIDSNLQLLLDRIFPSGHVRIESFYQPSFG
;
A
#
# COMPACT_ATOMS: atom_id res chain seq x y z
N MET A 1 -18.38 -5.80 24.15
CA MET A 1 -16.96 -5.56 24.55
C MET A 1 -16.11 -6.84 24.53
N ALA A 2 -16.60 -7.97 25.05
CA ALA A 2 -15.86 -9.25 25.01
C ALA A 2 -15.57 -9.76 23.58
N GLU A 3 -16.54 -9.67 22.66
CA GLU A 3 -16.37 -10.12 21.26
C GLU A 3 -15.28 -9.36 20.48
N GLN A 4 -15.15 -8.05 20.69
CA GLN A 4 -14.11 -7.25 20.03
C GLN A 4 -12.70 -7.55 20.56
N PHE A 5 -12.58 -8.06 21.78
CA PHE A 5 -11.30 -8.47 22.36
C PHE A 5 -10.84 -9.84 21.81
N ILE A 6 -11.82 -10.71 21.51
CA ILE A 6 -11.58 -11.99 20.81
C ILE A 6 -11.04 -11.71 19.40
N GLU A 7 -11.62 -10.74 18.68
CA GLU A 7 -11.18 -10.35 17.34
C GLU A 7 -9.72 -9.86 17.29
N VAL A 8 -9.30 -9.02 18.25
CA VAL A 8 -7.90 -8.58 18.37
C VAL A 8 -6.97 -9.75 18.66
N GLY A 9 -7.36 -10.63 19.58
CA GLY A 9 -6.59 -11.83 19.91
C GLY A 9 -6.35 -12.74 18.71
N ASP A 10 -7.37 -12.92 17.87
CA ASP A 10 -7.30 -13.74 16.67
C ASP A 10 -6.35 -13.15 15.61
N ILE A 11 -6.41 -11.83 15.39
CA ILE A 11 -5.51 -11.13 14.46
C ILE A 11 -4.06 -11.23 14.93
N LEU A 12 -3.80 -10.98 16.22
CA LEU A 12 -2.45 -11.04 16.77
C LEU A 12 -1.89 -12.46 16.74
N ARG A 13 -2.74 -13.49 16.93
CA ARG A 13 -2.36 -14.90 16.79
C ARG A 13 -1.97 -15.23 15.35
N GLU A 14 -2.78 -14.86 14.38
CA GLU A 14 -2.46 -15.09 12.97
C GLU A 14 -1.24 -14.31 12.52
N LEU A 15 -1.12 -13.04 12.90
CA LEU A 15 0.05 -12.24 12.58
C LEU A 15 1.32 -12.81 13.20
N THR A 16 1.26 -13.29 14.45
CA THR A 16 2.37 -14.01 15.11
C THR A 16 2.78 -15.26 14.33
N ARG A 17 1.81 -16.05 13.87
CA ARG A 17 2.04 -17.25 13.06
C ARG A 17 2.68 -16.90 11.71
N LEU A 18 2.11 -15.93 11.00
CA LEU A 18 2.56 -15.50 9.68
C LEU A 18 3.93 -14.82 9.73
N LEU A 19 4.27 -14.14 10.82
CA LEU A 19 5.57 -13.51 11.01
C LEU A 19 6.60 -14.45 11.67
N GLY A 20 6.17 -15.58 12.22
CA GLY A 20 7.02 -16.60 12.82
C GLY A 20 7.78 -16.11 14.06
N LYS A 21 7.21 -15.17 14.81
CA LYS A 21 7.81 -14.61 16.03
C LYS A 21 6.72 -14.15 16.98
N ASN A 22 6.90 -14.39 18.27
CA ASN A 22 5.94 -13.97 19.27
C ASN A 22 5.99 -12.45 19.44
N LEU A 23 5.00 -11.77 18.85
CA LEU A 23 4.90 -10.30 18.84
C LEU A 23 4.61 -9.72 20.24
N SER A 24 4.30 -10.57 21.22
CA SER A 24 4.01 -10.13 22.60
C SER A 24 5.24 -10.07 23.53
N ARG A 25 6.37 -10.67 23.15
CA ARG A 25 7.54 -10.81 24.05
C ARG A 25 8.90 -10.51 23.43
N ASP A 26 9.05 -10.62 22.11
CA ASP A 26 10.39 -10.73 21.51
C ASP A 26 10.77 -9.63 20.51
N LEU A 27 9.95 -8.61 20.28
CA LEU A 27 10.25 -7.61 19.24
C LEU A 27 10.98 -6.37 19.79
N PRO A 28 12.08 -5.92 19.13
CA PRO A 28 12.57 -4.56 19.29
C PRO A 28 11.48 -3.55 18.89
N ASP A 29 11.69 -2.26 19.17
CA ASP A 29 10.78 -1.16 18.82
C ASP A 29 10.64 -0.98 17.30
N THR A 30 9.93 -1.93 16.68
CA THR A 30 9.67 -2.04 15.25
C THR A 30 8.33 -1.40 14.92
N PRO A 31 8.09 -0.93 13.68
CA PRO A 31 6.82 -0.30 13.31
C PRO A 31 5.59 -1.20 13.50
N ILE A 32 5.74 -2.52 13.32
CA ILE A 32 4.65 -3.47 13.58
C ILE A 32 4.33 -3.56 15.08
N GLN A 33 5.35 -3.54 15.94
CA GLN A 33 5.18 -3.53 17.39
C GLN A 33 4.52 -2.23 17.85
N GLN A 34 4.96 -1.09 17.32
CA GLN A 34 4.35 0.22 17.60
C GLN A 34 2.88 0.25 17.21
N SER A 35 2.52 -0.36 16.07
CA SER A 35 1.13 -0.49 15.64
C SER A 35 0.28 -1.30 16.64
N ILE A 36 0.82 -2.40 17.16
CA ILE A 36 0.17 -3.24 18.17
C ILE A 36 0.04 -2.49 19.50
N ASN A 37 1.11 -1.84 19.97
CA ASN A 37 1.10 -1.06 21.20
C ASN A 37 0.09 0.10 21.13
N THR A 38 -0.01 0.76 19.97
CA THR A 38 -0.99 1.82 19.71
C THR A 38 -2.43 1.29 19.90
N ILE A 39 -2.75 0.08 19.45
CA ILE A 39 -4.08 -0.53 19.66
C ILE A 39 -4.40 -0.63 21.16
N PHE A 40 -3.47 -1.12 21.97
CA PHE A 40 -3.68 -1.23 23.43
C PHE A 40 -3.79 0.12 24.11
N GLN A 41 -2.95 1.09 23.73
CA GLN A 41 -3.01 2.45 24.25
C GLN A 41 -4.36 3.12 23.95
N LEU A 42 -4.82 3.06 22.70
CA LEU A 42 -6.12 3.60 22.29
C LEU A 42 -7.29 2.88 22.98
N HIS A 43 -7.18 1.56 23.18
CA HIS A 43 -8.17 0.80 23.93
C HIS A 43 -8.29 1.31 25.38
N ASN A 44 -7.17 1.45 26.07
CA ASN A 44 -7.13 1.91 27.47
C ASN A 44 -7.58 3.37 27.61
N ALA A 45 -7.39 4.18 26.57
CA ALA A 45 -7.87 5.56 26.50
C ALA A 45 -9.34 5.69 26.05
N HIS A 46 -10.07 4.58 25.87
CA HIS A 46 -11.45 4.56 25.35
C HIS A 46 -11.61 5.18 23.93
N ARG A 47 -10.52 5.29 23.15
CA ARG A 47 -10.50 5.82 21.77
C ARG A 47 -10.81 4.71 20.76
N TYR A 48 -12.01 4.13 20.85
CA TYR A 48 -12.34 2.88 20.16
C TYR A 48 -12.42 2.99 18.63
N GLN A 49 -12.84 4.14 18.09
CA GLN A 49 -12.87 4.34 16.64
C GLN A 49 -11.47 4.26 16.05
N GLU A 50 -10.50 4.90 16.70
CA GLU A 50 -9.11 4.92 16.26
C GLU A 50 -8.44 3.57 16.47
N ARG A 51 -8.72 2.93 17.61
CA ARG A 51 -8.31 1.55 17.87
C ARG A 51 -8.77 0.61 16.73
N ASN A 52 -10.04 0.68 16.35
CA ASN A 52 -10.61 -0.17 15.31
C ASN A 52 -9.97 0.07 13.93
N TYR A 53 -9.55 1.30 13.64
CA TYR A 53 -8.78 1.59 12.44
C TYR A 53 -7.43 0.86 12.42
N HIS A 54 -6.67 0.94 13.52
CA HIS A 54 -5.39 0.22 13.62
C HIS A 54 -5.57 -1.31 13.56
N ILE A 55 -6.67 -1.82 14.13
CA ILE A 55 -7.05 -3.23 14.01
C ILE A 55 -7.31 -3.61 12.54
N ALA A 56 -8.11 -2.82 11.83
CA ALA A 56 -8.45 -3.07 10.43
C ALA A 56 -7.23 -3.03 9.50
N ILE A 57 -6.26 -2.14 9.79
CA ILE A 57 -4.94 -2.11 9.13
C ILE A 57 -4.19 -3.43 9.28
N LEU A 58 -4.16 -4.01 10.50
CA LEU A 58 -3.51 -5.29 10.75
C LEU A 58 -4.29 -6.46 10.15
N GLN A 59 -5.62 -6.44 10.18
CA GLN A 59 -6.47 -7.43 9.50
C GLN A 59 -6.18 -7.46 7.99
N PHE A 60 -6.05 -6.29 7.37
CA PHE A 60 -5.70 -6.18 5.95
C PHE A 60 -4.35 -6.83 5.65
N LEU A 61 -3.34 -6.56 6.48
CA LEU A 61 -2.03 -7.17 6.35
C LEU A 61 -2.09 -8.69 6.50
N VAL A 62 -2.80 -9.21 7.50
CA VAL A 62 -2.99 -10.65 7.72
C VAL A 62 -3.64 -11.29 6.49
N ARG A 63 -4.73 -10.72 5.97
CA ARG A 63 -5.41 -11.24 4.78
C ARG A 63 -4.49 -11.30 3.56
N ASN A 64 -3.72 -10.25 3.32
CA ASN A 64 -2.80 -10.21 2.18
C ASN A 64 -1.64 -11.21 2.33
N LEU A 65 -1.11 -11.38 3.55
CA LEU A 65 -0.10 -12.39 3.84
C LEU A 65 -0.64 -13.82 3.71
N LEU A 66 -1.91 -14.06 4.05
CA LEU A 66 -2.57 -15.37 3.85
C LEU A 66 -2.72 -15.71 2.36
N ASP A 67 -3.01 -14.74 1.50
CA ASP A 67 -3.05 -14.97 0.06
C ASP A 67 -1.67 -15.36 -0.48
N ILE A 68 -0.61 -14.66 -0.03
CA ILE A 68 0.76 -14.98 -0.38
C ILE A 68 1.16 -16.36 0.17
N GLU A 69 0.78 -16.70 1.40
CA GLU A 69 1.05 -18.00 2.02
C GLU A 69 0.50 -19.17 1.20
N LYS A 70 -0.72 -19.02 0.69
CA LYS A 70 -1.38 -20.02 -0.16
C LYS A 70 -0.75 -20.13 -1.55
N HIS A 71 -0.15 -19.05 -2.05
CA HIS A 71 0.40 -18.97 -3.39
C HIS A 71 1.89 -19.35 -3.45
N ASP A 72 2.73 -18.72 -2.63
CA ASP A 72 4.18 -18.92 -2.62
C ASP A 72 4.79 -18.71 -1.22
N GLN A 73 5.18 -19.83 -0.59
CA GLN A 73 5.86 -19.85 0.71
C GLN A 73 7.22 -19.15 0.71
N LYS A 74 7.96 -19.15 -0.42
CA LYS A 74 9.24 -18.45 -0.53
C LYS A 74 9.00 -16.95 -0.53
N LEU A 75 8.00 -16.46 -1.27
CA LEU A 75 7.60 -15.05 -1.25
C LEU A 75 7.13 -14.63 0.14
N LEU A 76 6.32 -15.44 0.83
CA LEU A 76 5.93 -15.20 2.22
C LEU A 76 7.16 -15.05 3.13
N LYS A 77 8.14 -15.96 3.03
CA LYS A 77 9.37 -15.92 3.84
C LYS A 77 10.15 -14.62 3.63
N LYS A 78 10.19 -14.09 2.40
CA LYS A 78 10.83 -12.80 2.08
C LYS A 78 10.10 -11.65 2.79
N TYR A 79 8.79 -11.52 2.60
CA TYR A 79 8.01 -10.44 3.21
C TYR A 79 7.97 -10.53 4.73
N ARG A 80 7.84 -11.74 5.28
CA ARG A 80 7.96 -12.02 6.72
C ARG A 80 9.21 -11.37 7.30
N ARG A 81 10.37 -11.61 6.69
CA ARG A 81 11.64 -11.06 7.17
C ARG A 81 11.63 -9.53 7.17
N ILE A 82 11.15 -8.92 6.08
CA ILE A 82 11.14 -7.45 5.95
C ILE A 82 10.18 -6.82 6.97
N ILE A 83 8.94 -7.30 7.05
CA ILE A 83 7.92 -6.76 7.96
C ILE A 83 8.34 -6.91 9.42
N ARG A 84 8.90 -8.06 9.78
CA ARG A 84 9.27 -8.38 11.16
C ARG A 84 10.52 -7.65 11.62
N ASP A 85 11.53 -7.55 10.76
CA ASP A 85 12.88 -7.10 11.16
C ASP A 85 13.17 -5.64 10.80
N SER A 86 12.27 -4.95 10.08
CA SER A 86 12.50 -3.55 9.71
C SER A 86 12.41 -2.62 10.93
N LEU A 87 13.48 -1.90 11.22
CA LEU A 87 13.49 -0.75 12.13
C LEU A 87 13.14 0.56 11.38
N ASP A 88 13.28 0.56 10.06
CA ASP A 88 12.94 1.70 9.20
C ASP A 88 11.44 1.68 8.89
N VAL A 89 10.77 2.77 9.24
CA VAL A 89 9.34 3.01 9.04
C VAL A 89 8.97 3.04 7.55
N ASN A 90 9.77 3.68 6.70
CA ASN A 90 9.53 3.78 5.26
C ASN A 90 9.66 2.39 4.61
N LYS A 91 10.69 1.63 4.99
CA LYS A 91 10.87 0.26 4.51
C LYS A 91 9.72 -0.65 4.94
N TYR A 92 9.21 -0.48 6.16
CA TYR A 92 8.06 -1.22 6.65
C TYR A 92 6.78 -0.92 5.85
N TYR A 93 6.45 0.35 5.65
CA TYR A 93 5.24 0.73 4.91
C TYR A 93 5.35 0.39 3.42
N GLY A 94 6.52 0.57 2.80
CA GLY A 94 6.78 0.12 1.43
C GLY A 94 6.55 -1.38 1.28
N ALA A 95 7.12 -2.20 2.18
CA ALA A 95 6.91 -3.66 2.15
C ALA A 95 5.45 -4.06 2.36
N ARG A 96 4.70 -3.34 3.21
CA ARG A 96 3.26 -3.59 3.38
C ARG A 96 2.48 -3.28 2.11
N PHE A 97 2.83 -2.20 1.43
CA PHE A 97 2.19 -1.84 0.17
C PHE A 97 2.49 -2.87 -0.92
N GLU A 98 3.74 -3.32 -1.03
CA GLU A 98 4.10 -4.43 -1.93
C GLU A 98 3.36 -5.73 -1.60
N VAL A 99 3.19 -6.08 -0.32
CA VAL A 99 2.39 -7.25 0.09
C VAL A 99 0.95 -7.14 -0.39
N ALA A 100 0.37 -5.95 -0.31
CA ALA A 100 -0.98 -5.71 -0.83
C ALA A 100 -1.04 -5.78 -2.36
N THR A 101 -0.03 -5.25 -3.06
CA THR A 101 0.11 -5.41 -4.51
C THR A 101 0.21 -6.88 -4.91
N ALA A 102 1.10 -7.64 -4.27
CA ALA A 102 1.27 -9.07 -4.53
C ALA A 102 -0.03 -9.86 -4.28
N SER A 103 -0.73 -9.57 -3.19
CA SER A 103 -2.05 -10.17 -2.90
C SER A 103 -3.07 -9.84 -4.00
N THR A 104 -3.10 -8.60 -4.49
CA THR A 104 -3.97 -8.20 -5.62
C THR A 104 -3.62 -8.96 -6.90
N LEU A 105 -2.34 -9.12 -7.23
CA LEU A 105 -1.89 -9.91 -8.38
C LEU A 105 -2.30 -11.39 -8.26
N ILE A 106 -2.15 -11.98 -7.08
CA ILE A 106 -2.56 -13.37 -6.79
C ILE A 106 -4.07 -13.54 -6.99
N ARG A 107 -4.89 -12.65 -6.41
CA ARG A 107 -6.36 -12.72 -6.53
C ARG A 107 -6.84 -12.58 -7.97
N ASN A 108 -6.11 -11.81 -8.78
CA ASN A 108 -6.36 -11.66 -10.21
C ASN A 108 -5.69 -12.73 -11.08
N LYS A 109 -5.07 -13.75 -10.46
CA LYS A 109 -4.41 -14.88 -11.14
C LYS A 109 -3.30 -14.44 -12.11
N CYS A 110 -2.63 -13.33 -11.83
CA CYS A 110 -1.50 -12.87 -12.63
C CYS A 110 -0.31 -13.82 -12.48
N ASN A 111 0.39 -14.12 -13.58
CA ASN A 111 1.68 -14.81 -13.52
C ASN A 111 2.81 -13.79 -13.32
N PHE A 112 3.30 -13.64 -12.09
CA PHE A 112 4.26 -12.60 -11.73
C PHE A 112 5.48 -13.11 -10.96
N GLU A 113 6.58 -12.39 -11.08
CA GLU A 113 7.79 -12.54 -10.28
C GLU A 113 8.04 -11.28 -9.44
N ARG A 114 8.34 -11.44 -8.14
CA ARG A 114 8.95 -10.37 -7.33
C ARG A 114 10.45 -10.37 -7.58
N VAL A 115 10.95 -9.33 -8.25
CA VAL A 115 12.40 -9.19 -8.50
C VAL A 115 13.06 -8.66 -7.23
N ILE A 116 14.19 -9.26 -6.87
CA ILE A 116 15.01 -8.77 -5.76
C ILE A 116 16.04 -7.84 -6.35
N GLU A 117 16.11 -6.62 -5.82
CA GLU A 117 17.16 -5.67 -6.19
C GLU A 117 18.54 -6.29 -5.93
N THR A 118 19.35 -6.34 -6.99
CA THR A 118 20.73 -6.83 -6.94
C THR A 118 21.68 -5.64 -7.09
N THR A 119 22.63 -5.68 -8.02
CA THR A 119 23.54 -4.56 -8.30
C THR A 119 22.96 -3.53 -9.25
N THR A 120 21.89 -3.89 -9.97
CA THR A 120 21.17 -3.00 -10.88
C THR A 120 19.76 -2.70 -10.37
N PRO A 121 19.26 -1.46 -10.57
CA PRO A 121 17.86 -1.14 -10.30
C PRO A 121 16.96 -2.09 -11.08
N THR A 122 15.99 -2.71 -10.41
CA THR A 122 15.00 -3.62 -11.01
C THR A 122 13.59 -3.21 -10.58
N PRO A 123 12.56 -3.48 -11.42
CA PRO A 123 11.18 -3.24 -11.04
C PRO A 123 10.78 -4.12 -9.86
N ASP A 124 9.76 -3.71 -9.12
CA ASP A 124 9.34 -4.53 -7.98
C ASP A 124 8.71 -5.86 -8.41
N PHE A 125 7.87 -5.81 -9.45
CA PHE A 125 7.30 -7.01 -10.04
C PHE A 125 7.42 -7.00 -11.56
N VAL A 126 7.54 -8.21 -12.13
CA VAL A 126 7.42 -8.46 -13.57
C VAL A 126 6.26 -9.42 -13.79
N ILE A 127 5.40 -9.14 -14.77
CA ILE A 127 4.30 -10.02 -15.15
C ILE A 127 4.58 -10.60 -16.53
N HIS A 128 4.55 -11.93 -16.65
CA HIS A 128 5.04 -12.69 -17.81
C HIS A 128 3.90 -13.31 -18.65
N GLU A 129 2.76 -12.63 -18.81
CA GLU A 129 1.61 -13.22 -19.51
C GLU A 129 1.77 -13.19 -21.04
N VAL A 130 1.74 -11.99 -21.62
CA VAL A 130 1.84 -11.79 -23.09
C VAL A 130 3.15 -11.11 -23.46
N SER A 131 3.57 -10.15 -22.63
CA SER A 131 4.90 -9.56 -22.67
C SER A 131 5.27 -9.11 -21.27
N ASP A 132 6.56 -8.93 -21.02
CA ASP A 132 7.02 -8.36 -19.76
C ASP A 132 6.46 -6.95 -19.57
N VAL A 133 5.64 -6.81 -18.53
CA VAL A 133 5.18 -5.52 -17.99
C VAL A 133 5.70 -5.39 -16.57
N PHE A 134 6.03 -4.16 -16.20
CA PHE A 134 6.82 -3.87 -15.01
C PHE A 134 5.98 -3.07 -14.01
N LEU A 135 5.95 -3.51 -12.75
CA LEU A 135 5.29 -2.78 -11.68
C LEU A 135 6.34 -2.25 -10.73
N GLU A 136 6.33 -0.95 -10.49
CA GLU A 136 7.12 -0.27 -9.48
C GLU A 136 6.22 0.14 -8.33
N CYS A 137 6.59 -0.19 -7.09
CA CYS A 137 5.90 0.27 -5.89
C CYS A 137 6.65 1.45 -5.26
N GLY A 138 5.88 2.42 -4.80
CA GLY A 138 6.34 3.53 -3.98
C GLY A 138 5.41 3.76 -2.80
N SER A 139 5.93 4.42 -1.77
CA SER A 139 5.13 4.94 -0.67
C SER A 139 5.66 6.32 -0.31
N THR A 140 4.74 7.27 -0.13
CA THR A 140 5.09 8.64 0.24
C THR A 140 4.76 8.88 1.71
N HIS A 141 5.74 9.38 2.46
CA HIS A 141 5.56 9.71 3.86
C HIS A 141 5.96 11.17 4.15
N LEU A 142 5.12 11.86 4.92
CA LEU A 142 5.33 13.21 5.42
C LEU A 142 5.40 13.15 6.94
N SER A 143 6.58 13.37 7.51
CA SER A 143 6.75 13.44 8.96
C SER A 143 6.36 14.80 9.54
N ASN A 144 6.64 15.89 8.81
CA ASN A 144 6.31 17.28 9.18
C ASN A 144 5.68 18.02 7.99
N PRO A 145 4.43 17.65 7.62
CA PRO A 145 3.77 18.16 6.42
C PRO A 145 3.51 19.68 6.47
N ARG A 146 3.77 20.36 5.35
CA ARG A 146 3.22 21.69 5.04
C ARG A 146 2.32 21.59 3.80
N PRO A 147 1.35 22.50 3.62
CA PRO A 147 0.46 22.50 2.46
C PRO A 147 1.13 22.36 1.08
N LYS A 148 2.30 22.97 0.89
CA LYS A 148 3.04 22.86 -0.37
C LYS A 148 3.68 21.49 -0.60
N ASP A 149 3.88 20.70 0.45
CA ASP A 149 4.63 19.46 0.39
C ASP A 149 3.79 18.31 -0.20
N PHE A 150 2.46 18.37 -0.16
CA PHE A 150 1.58 17.29 -0.60
C PHE A 150 1.67 17.00 -2.11
N GLU A 151 1.41 18.00 -2.97
CA GLU A 151 1.56 17.87 -4.42
C GLU A 151 3.02 17.58 -4.78
N TYR A 152 3.94 18.34 -4.14
CA TYR A 152 5.36 18.20 -4.41
C TYR A 152 5.85 16.77 -4.19
N LYS A 153 5.41 16.09 -3.12
CA LYS A 153 5.87 14.73 -2.82
C LYS A 153 5.38 13.67 -3.80
N ILE A 154 4.13 13.74 -4.23
CA ILE A 154 3.62 12.81 -5.25
C ILE A 154 4.44 12.95 -6.54
N ILE A 155 4.64 14.19 -7.00
CA ILE A 155 5.38 14.46 -8.24
C ILE A 155 6.86 14.12 -8.08
N SER A 156 7.48 14.44 -6.94
CA SER A 156 8.90 14.17 -6.72
C SER A 156 9.20 12.68 -6.69
N GLU A 157 8.34 11.90 -6.01
CA GLU A 157 8.48 10.45 -5.91
C GLU A 157 8.31 9.79 -7.29
N ALA A 158 7.29 10.21 -8.06
CA ALA A 158 7.10 9.74 -9.42
C ALA A 158 8.32 10.04 -10.31
N LYS A 159 8.90 11.24 -10.21
CA LYS A 159 10.11 11.61 -10.95
C LYS A 159 11.34 10.83 -10.51
N GLU A 160 11.51 10.60 -9.22
CA GLU A 160 12.63 9.84 -8.67
C GLU A 160 12.60 8.40 -9.20
N LYS A 161 11.44 7.73 -9.07
CA LYS A 161 11.24 6.38 -9.58
C LYS A 161 11.36 6.33 -11.11
N GLY A 162 10.81 7.31 -11.82
CA GLY A 162 10.85 7.38 -13.29
C GLY A 162 12.24 7.60 -13.88
N ARG A 163 13.26 7.91 -13.08
CA ARG A 163 14.67 8.01 -13.52
C ARG A 163 15.37 6.65 -13.61
N LYS A 164 14.79 5.58 -13.05
CA LYS A 164 15.41 4.26 -13.10
C LYS A 164 15.47 3.74 -14.54
N THR A 165 16.53 2.99 -14.85
CA THR A 165 16.87 2.60 -16.22
C THR A 165 15.85 1.68 -16.90
N TYR A 166 15.10 0.90 -16.12
CA TYR A 166 14.05 0.02 -16.62
C TYR A 166 12.70 0.73 -16.83
N CYS A 167 12.52 1.96 -16.33
CA CYS A 167 11.24 2.67 -16.43
C CYS A 167 10.97 3.10 -17.87
N ASN A 168 9.86 2.60 -18.41
CA ASN A 168 9.38 2.88 -19.77
C ASN A 168 7.85 2.74 -19.84
N HIS A 169 7.27 2.84 -21.04
CA HIS A 169 5.82 2.79 -21.26
C HIS A 169 5.16 1.44 -20.95
N LYS A 170 5.95 0.39 -20.67
CA LYS A 170 5.51 -0.91 -20.11
C LYS A 170 5.58 -0.95 -18.59
N THR A 171 6.03 0.13 -17.96
CA THR A 171 6.13 0.24 -16.50
C THR A 171 4.96 1.05 -15.95
N VAL A 172 4.33 0.53 -14.91
CA VAL A 172 3.36 1.26 -14.08
C VAL A 172 3.96 1.59 -12.73
N LEU A 173 3.73 2.82 -12.26
CA LEU A 173 4.03 3.21 -10.89
C LEU A 173 2.77 3.07 -10.02
N LEU A 174 2.84 2.21 -9.02
CA LEU A 174 1.85 2.09 -7.96
C LEU A 174 2.37 2.87 -6.75
N LEU A 175 1.62 3.87 -6.28
CA LEU A 175 2.09 4.79 -5.25
C LEU A 175 1.10 4.88 -4.09
N ASP A 176 1.51 4.43 -2.90
CA ASP A 176 0.74 4.64 -1.68
C ASP A 176 0.84 6.10 -1.21
N ILE A 177 -0.29 6.78 -1.21
CA ILE A 177 -0.46 8.18 -0.77
C ILE A 177 -1.31 8.30 0.50
N SER A 178 -1.59 7.20 1.19
CA SER A 178 -2.49 7.20 2.35
C SER A 178 -2.01 8.15 3.46
N ASN A 179 -0.70 8.24 3.67
CA ASN A 179 -0.13 9.19 4.65
C ASN A 179 -0.32 10.66 4.20
N ILE A 180 -0.17 10.96 2.91
CA ILE A 180 -0.43 12.29 2.33
C ILE A 180 -1.90 12.66 2.56
N LEU A 181 -2.83 11.76 2.25
CA LEU A 181 -4.26 12.03 2.37
C LEU A 181 -4.69 12.20 3.82
N HIS A 182 -4.19 11.33 4.71
CA HIS A 182 -4.42 11.46 6.15
C HIS A 182 -4.01 12.86 6.66
N HIS A 183 -2.81 13.32 6.30
CA HIS A 183 -2.37 14.65 6.70
C HIS A 183 -3.19 15.76 6.03
N ALA A 184 -3.52 15.64 4.75
CA ALA A 184 -4.33 16.64 4.06
C ALA A 184 -5.71 16.84 4.72
N ILE A 185 -6.37 15.76 5.16
CA ILE A 185 -7.63 15.83 5.93
C ILE A 185 -7.42 16.60 7.22
N ARG A 186 -6.34 16.30 7.96
CA ARG A 186 -6.00 17.00 9.21
C ARG A 186 -5.78 18.50 9.03
N PHE A 187 -5.25 18.93 7.88
CA PHE A 187 -5.10 20.36 7.54
C PHE A 187 -6.32 20.97 6.84
N ASN A 188 -7.45 20.24 6.74
CA ASN A 188 -8.63 20.66 6.00
C ASN A 188 -8.31 21.09 4.55
N MET A 189 -7.37 20.38 3.92
CA MET A 189 -6.95 20.67 2.56
C MET A 189 -7.79 19.89 1.55
N PRO A 190 -8.35 20.54 0.53
CA PRO A 190 -9.17 19.88 -0.50
C PRO A 190 -8.28 19.16 -1.53
N ILE A 191 -7.33 18.34 -1.08
CA ILE A 191 -6.37 17.66 -1.97
C ILE A 191 -7.07 16.70 -2.93
N HIS A 192 -8.17 16.08 -2.49
CA HIS A 192 -8.97 15.16 -3.30
C HIS A 192 -9.46 15.79 -4.60
N ALA A 193 -9.83 17.07 -4.58
CA ALA A 193 -10.26 17.82 -5.76
C ALA A 193 -9.11 18.11 -6.75
N ARG A 194 -7.86 17.96 -6.30
CA ARG A 194 -6.65 18.22 -7.09
C ARG A 194 -5.91 16.95 -7.50
N LEU A 195 -6.23 15.80 -6.91
CA LEU A 195 -5.51 14.54 -7.15
C LEU A 195 -5.44 14.18 -8.63
N GLU A 196 -6.53 14.35 -9.38
CA GLU A 196 -6.53 14.03 -10.82
C GLU A 196 -5.50 14.86 -11.59
N ALA A 197 -5.52 16.19 -11.42
CA ALA A 197 -4.55 17.09 -12.05
C ALA A 197 -3.10 16.82 -11.59
N ILE A 198 -2.91 16.50 -10.30
CA ILE A 198 -1.59 16.14 -9.75
C ILE A 198 -1.09 14.84 -10.39
N THR A 199 -1.96 13.84 -10.53
CA THR A 199 -1.63 12.53 -11.12
C THR A 199 -1.28 12.66 -12.58
N GLU A 200 -2.07 13.44 -13.33
CA GLU A 200 -1.83 13.75 -14.75
C GLU A 200 -0.48 14.45 -14.95
N LYS A 201 -0.20 15.47 -14.13
CA LYS A 201 1.10 16.15 -14.15
C LYS A 201 2.26 15.22 -13.77
N ALA A 202 2.04 14.31 -12.81
CA ALA A 202 3.05 13.36 -12.38
C ALA A 202 3.38 12.36 -13.50
N VAL A 203 2.38 11.66 -14.05
CA VAL A 203 2.58 10.65 -15.10
C VAL A 203 3.18 11.27 -16.37
N GLY A 204 2.67 12.41 -16.83
CA GLY A 204 3.16 13.11 -18.03
C GLY A 204 4.57 13.70 -17.87
N SER A 205 5.14 13.68 -16.67
CA SER A 205 6.52 14.11 -16.40
C SER A 205 7.52 12.95 -16.25
N THR A 206 7.09 11.72 -16.55
CA THR A 206 7.86 10.49 -16.35
C THR A 206 7.80 9.60 -17.60
N LYS A 207 8.59 8.51 -17.58
CA LYS A 207 8.56 7.49 -18.64
C LYS A 207 7.54 6.39 -18.39
N PHE A 208 6.77 6.44 -17.29
CA PHE A 208 5.80 5.40 -16.98
C PHE A 208 4.66 5.40 -18.01
N GLY A 209 4.17 4.21 -18.34
CA GLY A 209 2.95 4.05 -19.12
C GLY A 209 1.70 4.38 -18.31
N SER A 210 1.73 4.17 -17.00
CA SER A 210 0.61 4.52 -16.11
C SER A 210 1.09 4.85 -14.70
N LEU A 211 0.29 5.63 -13.98
CA LEU A 211 0.49 5.93 -12.57
C LEU A 211 -0.83 5.69 -11.81
N LEU A 212 -0.74 4.94 -10.72
CA LEU A 212 -1.85 4.68 -9.80
C LEU A 212 -1.53 5.22 -8.42
N LEU A 213 -2.39 6.10 -7.90
CA LEU A 213 -2.33 6.57 -6.52
C LEU A 213 -3.27 5.74 -5.65
N PHE A 214 -2.73 5.07 -4.64
CA PHE A 214 -3.47 4.21 -3.72
C PHE A 214 -3.73 4.91 -2.39
N ASP A 215 -4.91 4.64 -1.85
CA ASP A 215 -5.36 5.10 -0.55
C ASP A 215 -6.01 3.96 0.22
N TYR A 216 -5.67 3.84 1.49
CA TYR A 216 -6.33 2.94 2.41
C TYR A 216 -7.65 3.52 2.89
N ILE A 217 -8.74 2.77 2.70
CA ILE A 217 -10.08 3.17 3.12
C ILE A 217 -10.77 2.05 3.90
N ILE A 218 -11.70 2.43 4.79
CA ILE A 218 -12.62 1.50 5.42
C ILE A 218 -13.93 1.53 4.65
N ASP A 219 -14.30 0.40 4.07
CA ASP A 219 -15.65 0.21 3.52
C ASP A 219 -16.66 0.26 4.68
N SER A 220 -17.57 1.23 4.63
CA SER A 220 -18.57 1.44 5.68
C SER A 220 -19.66 0.37 5.71
N LYS A 221 -19.85 -0.41 4.63
CA LYS A 221 -20.82 -1.51 4.58
C LYS A 221 -20.25 -2.77 5.23
N THR A 222 -19.01 -3.10 4.89
CA THR A 222 -18.36 -4.33 5.37
C THR A 222 -17.50 -4.11 6.61
N HIS A 223 -17.22 -2.84 6.97
CA HIS A 223 -16.22 -2.44 7.95
C HIS A 223 -14.82 -3.02 7.67
N GLN A 224 -14.57 -3.44 6.44
CA GLN A 224 -13.30 -4.01 6.05
C GLN A 224 -12.40 -2.95 5.44
N TYR A 225 -11.12 -3.08 5.75
CA TYR A 225 -10.09 -2.31 5.11
C TYR A 225 -9.92 -2.74 3.64
N SER A 226 -9.79 -1.76 2.77
CA SER A 226 -9.54 -1.95 1.34
C SER A 226 -8.66 -0.85 0.77
N HIS A 227 -8.29 -1.00 -0.49
CA HIS A 227 -7.64 0.02 -1.28
C HIS A 227 -8.62 0.70 -2.22
N SER A 228 -8.66 2.02 -2.17
CA SER A 228 -9.13 2.87 -3.26
C SER A 228 -7.94 3.26 -4.11
N TYR A 229 -8.18 3.55 -5.39
CA TYR A 229 -7.13 4.07 -6.26
C TYR A 229 -7.65 5.07 -7.28
N LEU A 230 -6.72 5.91 -7.74
CA LEU A 230 -6.85 6.77 -8.90
C LEU A 230 -5.81 6.35 -9.92
N ARG A 231 -6.25 5.95 -11.12
CA ARG A 231 -5.39 5.59 -12.25
C ARG A 231 -5.38 6.70 -13.29
N LYS A 232 -4.20 7.06 -13.77
CA LYS A 232 -4.03 7.91 -14.95
C LYS A 232 -2.97 7.30 -15.86
N ASP A 233 -3.36 7.07 -17.11
CA ASP A 233 -2.47 6.52 -18.12
C ASP A 233 -1.76 7.64 -18.87
N ASN A 234 -0.54 7.36 -19.32
CA ASN A 234 0.16 8.18 -20.27
C ASN A 234 -0.44 7.98 -21.67
N SER A 235 -0.35 9.01 -22.52
CA SER A 235 -0.83 8.93 -23.91
C SER A 235 -0.13 7.87 -24.76
N ASP A 236 1.05 7.43 -24.34
CA ASP A 236 1.91 6.46 -25.01
C ASP A 236 2.02 5.12 -24.26
N ILE A 237 1.05 4.81 -23.39
CA ILE A 237 0.98 3.54 -22.66
C ILE A 237 1.09 2.33 -23.61
N ASP A 238 1.89 1.33 -23.22
CA ASP A 238 1.96 0.07 -23.95
C ASP A 238 0.63 -0.70 -23.87
N SER A 239 0.16 -1.24 -25.00
CA SER A 239 -1.13 -1.94 -25.08
C SER A 239 -1.24 -3.15 -24.15
N ASN A 240 -0.16 -3.89 -23.89
CA ASN A 240 -0.20 -5.03 -22.97
C ASN A 240 -0.27 -4.56 -21.52
N LEU A 241 0.40 -3.46 -21.19
CA LEU A 241 0.25 -2.83 -19.88
C LEU A 241 -1.19 -2.33 -19.70
N GLN A 242 -1.77 -1.66 -20.70
CA GLN A 242 -3.14 -1.17 -20.64
C GLN A 242 -4.14 -2.31 -20.44
N LEU A 243 -4.04 -3.38 -21.23
CA LEU A 243 -4.92 -4.56 -21.09
C LEU A 243 -4.80 -5.22 -19.71
N LEU A 244 -3.58 -5.34 -19.20
CA LEU A 244 -3.37 -5.84 -17.83
C LEU A 244 -4.08 -4.93 -16.84
N LEU A 245 -3.81 -3.63 -16.88
CA LEU A 245 -4.37 -2.67 -15.93
C LEU A 245 -5.89 -2.59 -16.04
N ASP A 246 -6.48 -2.66 -17.23
CA ASP A 246 -7.94 -2.66 -17.38
C ASP A 246 -8.61 -3.86 -16.71
N ARG A 247 -7.90 -5.00 -16.65
CA ARG A 247 -8.34 -6.19 -15.94
C ARG A 247 -8.23 -6.04 -14.42
N ILE A 248 -7.08 -5.58 -13.92
CA ILE A 248 -6.77 -5.62 -12.47
C ILE A 248 -7.07 -4.31 -11.73
N PHE A 249 -7.01 -3.19 -12.45
CA PHE A 249 -7.20 -1.81 -12.00
C PHE A 249 -7.97 -1.00 -13.07
N PRO A 250 -9.24 -1.34 -13.38
CA PRO A 250 -10.03 -0.70 -14.42
C PRO A 250 -10.00 0.84 -14.32
N SER A 251 -10.03 1.48 -15.49
CA SER A 251 -10.00 2.94 -15.58
C SER A 251 -11.21 3.59 -14.90
N GLY A 252 -10.99 4.79 -14.36
CA GLY A 252 -11.95 5.50 -13.52
C GLY A 252 -11.49 5.60 -12.07
N HIS A 253 -12.13 6.49 -11.31
CA HIS A 253 -11.96 6.54 -9.87
C HIS A 253 -12.72 5.36 -9.26
N VAL A 254 -12.02 4.31 -8.84
CA VAL A 254 -12.64 3.28 -8.00
C VAL A 254 -12.72 3.83 -6.59
N ARG A 255 -13.80 4.58 -6.35
CA ARG A 255 -14.25 4.95 -5.01
C ARG A 255 -15.21 3.89 -4.54
N ILE A 256 -14.94 3.31 -3.37
CA ILE A 256 -15.98 2.55 -2.67
C ILE A 256 -17.11 3.57 -2.39
N GLU A 257 -18.35 3.31 -2.77
CA GLU A 257 -19.41 4.34 -2.70
C GLU A 257 -19.74 4.77 -1.26
N SER A 258 -19.30 3.97 -0.28
CA SER A 258 -19.53 4.23 1.13
C SER A 258 -18.25 3.87 1.90
N PHE A 259 -17.32 4.82 2.02
CA PHE A 259 -16.15 4.70 2.90
C PHE A 259 -15.99 5.93 3.78
N TYR A 260 -15.18 5.78 4.81
CA TYR A 260 -14.63 6.91 5.55
C TYR A 260 -13.12 6.77 5.68
N GLN A 261 -12.43 7.89 5.57
CA GLN A 261 -11.05 8.03 6.00
C GLN A 261 -11.10 8.61 7.42
N PRO A 262 -10.54 7.94 8.44
CA PRO A 262 -10.55 8.51 9.78
C PRO A 262 -9.67 9.75 9.83
N SER A 263 -10.25 10.84 10.32
CA SER A 263 -9.53 12.05 10.70
C SER A 263 -9.11 11.91 12.17
N PHE A 264 -7.82 11.75 12.45
CA PHE A 264 -7.30 11.80 13.82
C PHE A 264 -7.10 13.25 14.25
N GLY A 265 -7.77 13.65 15.34
CA GLY A 265 -7.59 14.95 16.03
C GLY A 265 -6.30 14.99 16.83
#